data_AF-A0A392ULH5-F1
#
_entry.id   AF-A0A392ULH5-F1
#
_cell.length_a   1.000
_cell.length_b   1.000
_cell.length_c   1.000
_cell.angle_alpha   90.00
_cell.angle_beta   90.00
_cell.angle_gamma   90.00
#
_symmetry.space_group_name_H-M   'P 1'
#
loop_
_entity.id
_entity.type
_entity.pdbx_description
1 polymer ?
#
loop_
_entity_poly.entity_id
_entity_poly.type
_entity_poly.pdbx_seq_one_letter_code
_entity_poly.pdbx_strand_id
1 'polypeptide(L)' 'EKPIFEMVWTAQTIAPDSEGAIDGHLREAGLTFHLLKDVPGIVSKNIDKALVEAFQPLNISDYNSIFWIAHPGGPAIL' A
#
# COMPACT_ATOMS: atom_id res chain seq x y z
N GLU A 1 0.87 -28.99 -12.61
CA GLU A 1 1.01 -27.52 -12.74
C GLU A 1 2.32 -27.09 -12.07
N LYS A 2 2.98 -26.01 -12.52
CA LYS A 2 4.17 -25.43 -11.86
C LYS A 2 3.84 -23.98 -11.49
N PRO A 3 4.02 -23.55 -10.24
CA PRO A 3 3.71 -22.18 -9.82
C PRO A 3 4.60 -21.17 -10.54
N ILE A 4 4.04 -20.01 -10.88
CA ILE A 4 4.79 -18.86 -11.45
C ILE A 4 5.38 -18.00 -10.33
N PHE A 5 4.65 -17.87 -9.21
CA PHE A 5 5.09 -17.21 -7.98
C PHE A 5 4.57 -17.99 -6.77
N GLU A 6 5.25 -17.84 -5.63
CA GLU A 6 4.85 -18.41 -4.35
C GLU A 6 4.65 -17.28 -3.33
N MET A 7 3.61 -17.36 -2.50
CA MET A 7 3.37 -16.40 -1.42
C MET A 7 4.17 -16.82 -0.18
N VAL A 8 5.11 -15.97 0.23
CA VAL A 8 5.95 -16.23 1.41
C VAL A 8 5.35 -15.59 2.68
N TRP A 9 4.77 -14.39 2.54
CA TRP A 9 4.27 -13.61 3.67
C TRP A 9 3.23 -12.58 3.22
N THR A 10 2.34 -12.19 4.14
CA THR A 10 1.32 -11.16 3.92
C THR A 10 1.07 -10.37 5.21
N ALA A 11 0.83 -9.06 5.12
CA ALA A 11 0.30 -8.26 6.22
C ALA A 11 -0.59 -7.12 5.73
N GLN A 12 -1.25 -6.46 6.69
CA GLN A 12 -2.06 -5.29 6.49
C GLN A 12 -1.87 -4.34 7.67
N THR A 13 -1.85 -3.05 7.42
CA THR A 13 -1.80 -2.02 8.47
C THR A 13 -2.70 -0.85 8.11
N ILE A 14 -3.14 -0.10 9.13
CA ILE A 14 -3.82 1.18 8.95
C ILE A 14 -2.76 2.25 9.21
N ALA A 15 -2.49 3.10 8.20
CA ALA A 15 -1.52 4.17 8.34
C ALA A 15 -1.96 5.14 9.46
N PRO A 16 -1.05 5.56 10.37
CA PRO A 16 -1.33 6.62 11.32
C PRO A 16 -1.81 7.89 10.63
N ASP A 17 -2.68 8.65 11.30
CA ASP A 17 -3.23 9.93 10.83
C ASP A 17 -3.97 9.86 9.47
N SER A 18 -4.39 8.66 9.03
CA SER A 18 -5.02 8.43 7.71
C SER A 18 -6.55 8.48 7.70
N GLU A 19 -7.19 8.74 8.84
CA GLU A 19 -8.66 8.81 8.94
C GLU A 19 -9.24 9.79 7.91
N GLY A 20 -10.24 9.33 7.16
CA GLY A 20 -10.91 10.09 6.09
C GLY A 20 -10.06 10.36 4.84
N ALA A 21 -8.84 9.81 4.73
CA ALA A 21 -7.99 10.08 3.57
C ALA A 21 -8.64 9.64 2.24
N ILE A 22 -9.37 8.52 2.27
CA ILE A 22 -10.17 7.99 1.18
C ILE A 22 -11.49 7.50 1.75
N ASP A 23 -12.58 8.17 1.42
CA ASP A 23 -13.93 7.75 1.81
C ASP A 23 -14.75 7.36 0.59
N GLY A 24 -15.49 6.26 0.70
CA GLY A 24 -16.46 5.80 -0.29
C GLY A 24 -17.86 5.77 0.31
N HIS A 25 -18.79 6.57 -0.22
CA HIS A 25 -20.18 6.61 0.25
C HIS A 25 -21.11 6.04 -0.82
N LEU A 26 -21.77 4.93 -0.51
CA LEU A 26 -22.85 4.38 -1.33
C LEU A 26 -24.16 5.09 -0.98
N ARG A 27 -24.79 5.72 -1.98
CA ARG A 27 -26.06 6.45 -1.87
C ARG A 27 -27.00 5.99 -2.99
N GLU A 28 -28.22 6.50 -3.00
CA GLU A 28 -29.17 6.24 -4.10
C GLU A 28 -28.61 6.63 -5.47
N ALA A 29 -27.76 7.66 -5.52
CA ALA A 29 -27.05 8.11 -6.72
C ALA A 29 -25.83 7.24 -7.10
N GLY A 30 -25.56 6.15 -6.37
CA GLY A 30 -24.41 5.26 -6.59
C GLY A 30 -23.25 5.50 -5.62
N LEU A 31 -22.05 5.02 -6.00
CA LEU A 31 -20.83 5.13 -5.22
C LEU A 31 -20.14 6.47 -5.48
N THR A 32 -19.92 7.24 -4.42
CA THR A 32 -19.20 8.52 -4.46
C THR A 32 -17.91 8.42 -3.65
N PHE A 33 -16.82 8.99 -4.17
CA PHE A 33 -15.52 9.02 -3.50
C PHE A 33 -15.16 10.42 -3.03
N HIS A 34 -14.60 10.52 -1.83
CA HIS A 34 -14.06 11.75 -1.27
C HIS A 34 -12.59 11.52 -0.88
N LEU A 35 -11.70 12.39 -1.36
CA LEU A 35 -10.29 12.39 -1.01
C LEU A 35 -10.02 13.64 -0.16
N LEU A 36 -9.76 13.47 1.13
CA LEU A 36 -9.67 14.58 2.08
C LEU A 36 -8.23 14.89 2.55
N LYS A 37 -7.27 14.01 2.26
CA LYS A 37 -5.86 14.15 2.68
C LYS A 37 -4.91 13.84 1.53
N ASP A 38 -3.65 14.23 1.70
CA ASP A 38 -2.55 13.88 0.80
C ASP A 38 -2.22 12.38 0.92
N VAL A 39 -2.94 11.56 0.15
CA VAL A 39 -2.75 10.10 0.09
C VAL A 39 -1.32 9.73 -0.31
N PRO A 40 -0.70 10.31 -1.37
CA PRO A 40 0.73 10.12 -1.67
C PRO A 40 1.65 10.35 -0.48
N GLY A 41 1.47 11.46 0.25
CA GLY A 41 2.23 11.77 1.45
C GLY A 41 2.05 10.74 2.56
N ILE A 42 0.83 10.25 2.78
CA ILE A 42 0.54 9.21 3.78
C ILE A 42 1.22 7.88 3.40
N VAL A 43 1.14 7.46 2.14
CA VAL A 43 1.75 6.20 1.68
C VAL A 43 3.27 6.27 1.79
N SER A 44 3.90 7.31 1.24
CA SER A 44 5.36 7.48 1.25
C SER A 44 5.94 7.55 2.67
N LYS A 45 5.26 8.21 3.61
CA LYS A 45 5.68 8.28 5.02
C LYS A 45 5.66 6.92 5.73
N ASN A 46 4.83 5.97 5.29
CA ASN A 46 4.58 4.72 6.02
C ASN A 46 5.11 3.46 5.33
N ILE A 47 5.47 3.52 4.04
CA ILE A 47 5.85 2.33 3.26
C ILE A 47 7.12 1.65 3.80
N ASP A 48 8.10 2.41 4.28
CA ASP A 48 9.35 1.86 4.80
C ASP A 48 9.11 0.91 6.00
N LYS A 49 8.20 1.28 6.90
CA LYS A 49 7.83 0.41 8.03
C LYS A 49 7.28 -0.94 7.57
N ALA A 50 6.44 -0.95 6.54
CA ALA A 50 5.88 -2.18 5.98
C ALA A 50 6.95 -3.05 5.31
N LEU A 51 7.90 -2.42 4.60
CA LEU A 51 9.03 -3.12 3.98
C LEU A 51 9.95 -3.73 5.02
N VAL A 52 10.31 -2.99 6.08
CA VAL A 52 11.11 -3.52 7.18
C VAL A 52 10.42 -4.72 7.82
N GLU A 53 9.12 -4.62 8.12
CA GLU A 53 8.37 -5.73 8.73
C GLU A 53 8.37 -7.00 7.85
N ALA A 54 8.21 -6.84 6.53
CA ALA A 54 8.19 -7.95 5.59
C ALA A 54 9.56 -8.58 5.35
N PHE A 55 10.62 -7.76 5.24
CA PHE A 55 11.91 -8.17 4.69
C PHE A 55 13.03 -8.31 5.72
N GLN A 56 12.90 -7.72 6.92
CA GLN A 56 13.88 -7.88 8.00
C GLN A 56 14.12 -9.36 8.36
N PRO A 57 13.10 -10.24 8.49
CA PRO A 57 13.33 -11.67 8.78
C PRO A 57 14.09 -12.42 7.68
N LEU A 58 14.15 -11.86 6.47
CA LEU A 58 14.84 -12.42 5.31
C LEU A 58 16.22 -11.76 5.09
N ASN A 59 16.66 -10.85 5.98
CA ASN A 59 17.87 -10.06 5.83
C ASN A 59 17.95 -9.27 4.51
N ILE A 60 16.80 -8.83 3.96
CA ILE A 60 16.74 -7.98 2.77
C ILE A 60 16.58 -6.53 3.21
N SER A 61 17.50 -5.65 2.80
CA SER A 61 17.47 -4.22 3.10
C SER A 61 17.68 -3.31 1.88
N ASP A 62 18.22 -3.83 0.77
CA ASP A 62 18.25 -3.13 -0.51
C ASP A 62 16.98 -3.40 -1.29
N TYR A 63 16.03 -2.47 -1.26
CA TYR A 63 14.78 -2.63 -1.98
C TYR A 63 14.89 -2.52 -3.51
N ASN A 64 16.06 -2.15 -4.06
CA ASN A 64 16.30 -2.25 -5.50
C ASN A 64 16.66 -3.68 -5.95
N SER A 65 16.93 -4.59 -5.00
CA SER A 65 17.23 -5.99 -5.28
C SER A 65 15.97 -6.87 -5.45
N ILE A 66 14.78 -6.33 -5.17
CA ILE A 66 13.49 -7.02 -5.31
C ILE A 66 12.73 -6.51 -6.53
N PHE A 67 11.80 -7.33 -7.05
CA PHE A 67 10.83 -6.86 -8.04
C PHE A 67 9.64 -6.21 -7.32
N TRP A 68 9.04 -5.21 -7.96
CA TRP A 68 7.97 -4.40 -7.39
C TRP A 68 6.64 -4.60 -8.10
N ILE A 69 5.58 -4.72 -7.31
CA ILE A 69 4.20 -4.61 -7.77
C ILE A 69 3.51 -3.68 -6.77
N ALA A 70 3.21 -2.46 -7.20
CA ALA A 70 2.46 -1.48 -6.43
C ALA A 70 1.10 -1.24 -7.10
N HIS A 71 0.05 -1.05 -6.30
CA HIS A 71 -1.25 -0.67 -6.84
C HIS A 71 -1.17 0.74 -7.47
N PRO A 72 -1.51 0.92 -8.75
CA PRO A 72 -1.35 2.19 -9.46
C PRO A 72 -2.51 3.15 -9.18
N GLY A 73 -2.73 3.52 -7.92
CA GLY A 73 -3.82 4.41 -7.50
C GLY A 73 -3.71 5.86 -8.03
N GLY A 74 -2.52 6.26 -8.48
CA GLY A 74 -2.25 7.53 -9.14
C GLY A 74 -0.74 7.76 -9.31
N PRO A 75 -0.32 8.61 -10.26
CA PRO A 75 1.10 8.83 -10.58
C PRO A 75 1.88 9.56 -9.49
N ALA A 76 1.23 10.10 -8.46
CA ALA A 76 1.91 10.70 -7.31
C ALA A 76 2.26 9.67 -6.23
N ILE A 77 1.65 8.47 -6.27
CA ILE A 77 1.96 7.36 -5.36
C ILE A 77 3.10 6.49 -5.92
N LEU A 78 3.19 6.41 -7.25
CA LEU A 78 4.20 5.67 -8.01
C LEU A 78 5.41 6.54 -8.34
#